data_AF-A0A2K8PSN0-F1
#
_entry.id   AF-A0A2K8PSN0-F1
#
_cell.length_a   1.000
_cell.length_b   1.000
_cell.length_c   1.000
_cell.angle_alpha   90.00
_cell.angle_beta   90.00
_cell.angle_gamma   90.00
#
_symmetry.space_group_name_H-M   'P 1'
#
loop_
_entity.id
_entity.type
_entity.pdbx_description
1 polymer ?
#
loop_
_entity_poly.entity_id
_entity_poly.type
_entity_poly.pdbx_seq_one_letter_code
_entity_poly.pdbx_strand_id
1 'polypeptide(L)' 'MDADEARELEMTLRQLRIPGIVAPEDPQDPHGAWRVYDEADPGTRRDITADVLVAVAAARRRQGPTRGFVIPRAG' A
#
# COMPACT_ATOMS: atom_id res chain seq x y z
N MET A 1 -2.99 10.97 -4.05
CA MET A 1 -1.73 10.82 -3.29
C MET A 1 -0.68 11.60 -4.01
N ASP A 2 0.23 12.23 -3.26
CA ASP A 2 1.39 12.93 -3.82
C ASP A 2 2.56 11.97 -4.06
N ALA A 3 3.69 12.51 -4.56
CA ALA A 3 4.87 11.73 -4.90
C ALA A 3 5.57 11.09 -3.68
N ASP A 4 5.56 11.78 -2.53
CA ASP A 4 6.15 11.28 -1.29
C ASP A 4 5.29 10.15 -0.70
N GLU A 5 3.98 10.34 -0.61
CA GLU A 5 3.02 9.31 -0.23
C GLU A 5 3.09 8.09 -1.15
N ALA A 6 3.25 8.30 -2.45
CA ALA A 6 3.40 7.23 -3.43
C ALA A 6 4.66 6.39 -3.19
N ARG A 7 5.78 7.05 -2.86
CA ARG A 7 7.05 6.37 -2.55
C ARG A 7 6.93 5.49 -1.30
N GLU A 8 6.34 6.02 -0.24
CA GLU A 8 6.10 5.28 1.01
C GLU A 8 5.14 4.09 0.78
N LEU A 9 4.13 4.28 -0.05
CA LEU A 9 3.20 3.23 -0.44
C LEU A 9 3.91 2.12 -1.24
N GLU A 10 4.74 2.48 -2.23
CA GLU A 10 5.53 1.51 -3.02
C GLU A 10 6.40 0.61 -2.12
N MET A 11 7.11 1.21 -1.16
CA MET A 11 7.91 0.45 -0.19
C MET A 11 7.03 -0.48 0.66
N THR A 12 5.87 0.01 1.11
CA THR A 12 4.90 -0.78 1.87
C THR A 12 4.37 -1.97 1.06
N LEU A 13 4.00 -1.77 -0.21
CA LEU A 13 3.51 -2.84 -1.09
C LEU A 13 4.57 -3.93 -1.26
N ARG A 14 5.82 -3.54 -1.49
CA ARG A 14 6.94 -4.47 -1.60
C ARG A 14 7.17 -5.25 -0.31
N GLN A 15 7.14 -4.58 0.84
CA GLN A 15 7.32 -5.22 2.15
C GLN A 15 6.19 -6.22 2.45
N LEU A 16 4.96 -5.87 2.09
CA LEU A 16 3.77 -6.70 2.33
C LEU A 16 3.52 -7.74 1.23
N ARG A 17 4.33 -7.73 0.16
CA ARG A 17 4.15 -8.54 -1.06
C ARG A 17 2.74 -8.38 -1.66
N ILE A 18 2.22 -7.15 -1.61
CA ILE A 18 0.94 -6.79 -2.24
C ILE A 18 1.26 -6.35 -3.68
N PRO A 19 0.64 -6.95 -4.70
CA PRO A 19 0.83 -6.54 -6.08
C PRO A 19 0.20 -5.16 -6.34
N GLY A 20 0.88 -4.35 -7.15
CA GLY A 20 0.43 -3.03 -7.58
C GLY A 20 1.59 -2.19 -8.10
N ILE A 21 1.31 -1.35 -9.10
CA ILE A 21 2.27 -0.45 -9.74
C ILE A 21 1.91 0.97 -9.36
N VAL A 22 2.78 1.61 -8.59
CA VAL A 22 2.60 3.00 -8.17
C VAL A 22 3.15 3.90 -9.27
N ALA A 23 2.29 4.70 -9.89
CA ALA A 23 2.65 5.54 -11.03
C ALA A 23 1.84 6.84 -11.01
N PRO A 24 2.33 7.92 -11.65
CA PRO A 24 1.54 9.14 -11.80
C PRO A 24 0.29 8.86 -12.65
N GLU A 25 -0.78 9.58 -12.33
CA GLU A 25 -2.03 9.60 -13.09
C GLU A 25 -1.77 10.09 -14.51
N ASP A 26 -1.01 11.17 -14.65
CA ASP A 26 -0.49 11.66 -15.92
C ASP A 26 1.02 11.36 -16.02
N PRO A 27 1.45 10.49 -16.96
CA PRO A 27 2.87 10.24 -17.20
C PRO A 27 3.68 11.49 -17.60
N GLN A 28 3.03 12.56 -18.06
CA GLN A 28 3.67 13.83 -18.40
C GLN A 28 3.77 14.80 -17.22
N ASP A 29 3.09 14.52 -16.10
CA ASP A 29 3.15 15.32 -14.88
C ASP A 29 3.53 14.46 -13.66
N PRO A 30 4.83 14.22 -13.43
CA PRO A 30 5.31 13.44 -12.29
C PRO A 30 5.10 14.14 -10.94
N HIS A 31 4.77 15.44 -10.94
CA HIS A 31 4.43 16.20 -9.74
C HIS A 31 2.92 16.21 -9.46
N GLY A 32 2.12 15.68 -10.38
CA GLY A 32 0.67 15.56 -10.26
C GLY A 32 0.23 14.45 -9.31
N ALA A 33 -1.04 14.06 -9.42
CA ALA A 33 -1.58 12.98 -8.60
C ALA A 33 -0.95 11.63 -8.96
N TRP A 34 -0.64 10.83 -7.95
CA TRP A 34 -0.20 9.44 -8.10
C TRP A 34 -1.34 8.49 -7.77
N ARG A 35 -1.30 7.28 -8.33
CA ARG A 35 -2.26 6.19 -8.08
C ARG A 35 -1.58 4.83 -8.15
N VAL A 36 -2.28 3.80 -7.70
CA VAL A 36 -1.85 2.41 -7.84
C VAL A 36 -2.65 1.71 -8.92
N TYR A 37 -1.94 1.07 -9.82
CA TYR A 37 -2.48 0.35 -10.96
C TYR A 37 -2.18 -1.13 -10.86
N ASP A 38 -2.97 -1.97 -11.53
CA ASP A 38 -2.72 -3.40 -11.62
C ASP A 38 -1.56 -3.73 -12.57
N GLU A 39 -1.36 -2.92 -13.59
CA GLU A 39 -0.31 -3.06 -14.60
C GLU A 39 0.35 -1.73 -15.00
N ALA A 40 1.45 -1.82 -15.75
CA ALA A 40 2.32 -0.69 -16.05
C ALA A 40 1.87 0.09 -17.28
N ASP A 41 1.16 -0.58 -18.19
CA ASP A 41 0.76 0.00 -19.47
C ASP A 41 -0.36 1.03 -19.24
N PRO A 42 -0.12 2.32 -19.52
CA PRO A 42 -1.12 3.36 -19.32
C PRO A 42 -2.39 3.20 -20.16
N GLY A 43 -2.36 2.43 -21.25
CA GLY A 43 -3.52 2.19 -22.12
C GLY A 43 -4.49 1.12 -21.60
N THR A 44 -4.00 0.19 -20.78
CA THR A 44 -4.78 -0.97 -20.28
C THR A 44 -4.87 -1.02 -18.76
N ARG A 45 -4.03 -0.25 -18.05
CA ARG A 45 -4.02 -0.20 -16.59
C ARG A 45 -5.36 0.24 -16.00
N ARG A 46 -5.73 -0.41 -14.90
CA ARG A 46 -6.87 -0.07 -14.07
C ARG A 46 -6.41 0.50 -12.75
N ASP A 47 -7.05 1.60 -12.33
CA ASP A 47 -6.87 2.13 -10.98
C ASP A 47 -7.43 1.15 -9.94
N ILE A 48 -6.54 0.63 -9.10
CA ILE A 48 -6.83 -0.28 -7.99
C ILE A 48 -6.46 0.34 -6.63
N THR A 49 -6.28 1.66 -6.57
CA THR A 49 -5.83 2.36 -5.37
C THR A 49 -6.69 2.03 -4.15
N ALA A 50 -8.02 2.00 -4.31
CA ALA A 50 -8.94 1.69 -3.22
C ALA A 50 -8.75 0.26 -2.68
N ASP A 51 -8.69 -0.74 -3.56
CA ASP A 51 -8.48 -2.14 -3.19
C ASP A 51 -7.12 -2.35 -2.51
N VAL A 52 -6.08 -1.68 -3.02
CA VAL A 52 -4.73 -1.74 -2.45
C VAL A 52 -4.70 -1.14 -1.04
N LEU A 53 -5.33 0.01 -0.81
CA LEU A 53 -5.40 0.62 0.52
C LEU A 53 -6.14 -0.30 1.52
N VAL A 54 -7.20 -0.98 1.08
CA VAL A 54 -7.91 -1.98 1.90
C VAL A 54 -6.99 -3.16 2.23
N ALA A 55 -6.24 -3.68 1.24
CA ALA A 55 -5.29 -4.77 1.42
C ALA A 55 -4.15 -4.40 2.39
N VAL A 56 -3.59 -3.19 2.26
CA VAL A 56 -2.57 -2.65 3.17
C VAL A 56 -3.12 -2.55 4.59
N ALA A 57 -4.33 -2.00 4.76
CA ALA A 57 -4.97 -1.90 6.07
C ALA A 57 -5.21 -3.29 6.70
N ALA A 58 -5.66 -4.27 5.91
CA ALA A 58 -5.84 -5.65 6.37
C ALA A 58 -4.51 -6.32 6.76
N ALA A 59 -3.45 -6.12 5.97
CA ALA A 59 -2.12 -6.66 6.24
C ALA A 59 -1.50 -6.06 7.51
N ARG A 60 -1.63 -4.74 7.71
CA ARG A 60 -1.17 -4.06 8.95
C ARG A 60 -1.91 -4.57 10.19
N ARG A 61 -3.21 -4.87 10.10
CA ARG A 61 -3.97 -5.50 11.20
C ARG A 61 -3.46 -6.90 11.54
N ARG A 62 -3.03 -7.68 10.54
CA ARG A 62 -2.42 -9.01 10.76
C ARG A 62 -1.03 -8.92 11.38
N GLN A 63 -0.31 -7.83 11.14
CA GLN A 63 0.99 -7.53 11.75
C GLN A 63 0.88 -6.74 13.07
N GLY A 64 -0.33 -6.63 13.64
CA GLY A 64 -0.53 -5.98 14.93
C GLY A 64 0.39 -6.57 16.02
N PRO A 65 0.70 -5.80 17.08
CA PRO A 65 1.61 -6.26 18.12
C PRO A 65 1.11 -7.60 18.63
N THR A 66 2.00 -8.60 18.71
CA THR A 66 1.77 -9.84 19.44
C THR A 66 1.12 -9.44 20.76
N ARG A 67 -0.20 -9.65 20.88
CA ARG A 67 -0.95 -9.31 22.09
C ARG A 67 -0.20 -9.99 23.22
N GLY A 68 0.44 -9.19 24.07
CA GLY A 68 1.10 -9.66 25.26
C GLY A 68 0.09 -10.47 26.06
N PHE A 69 0.30 -11.78 26.13
CA PHE A 69 -0.31 -12.57 27.17
C PHE A 69 0.33 -12.09 28.47
N VAL A 70 -0.40 -11.27 29.23
CA VAL A 70 -0.10 -11.07 30.64
C VAL A 70 -0.39 -12.40 31.32
N ILE A 71 0.65 -13.14 31.72
CA ILE A 71 0.50 -14.26 32.65
C ILE A 71 0.41 -13.65 34.04
N PRO A 72 -0.74 -13.67 34.73
CA PRO A 72 -0.75 -13.35 36.15
C PRO A 72 0.05 -14.43 36.88
N ARG A 73 1.12 -14.03 37.55
CA ARG A 73 1.81 -14.88 38.52
C ARG A 73 0.87 -15.04 39.72
N ALA A 74 0.21 -16.19 39.82
CA ALA A 74 -0.49 -16.58 41.03
C ALA A 74 0.53 -16.65 42.17
N GLY A 75 0.22 -15.95 43.27
CA GLY A 75 0.99 -15.99 44.51
C GLY A 75 0.74 -17.25 45.31
#